data_AF-A0A8I1A097-F1
#
_entry.id   AF-A0A8I1A097-F1
#
_cell.length_a   1.000
_cell.length_b   1.000
_cell.length_c   1.000
_cell.angle_alpha   90.00
_cell.angle_beta   90.00
_cell.angle_gamma   90.00
#
_symmetry.space_group_name_H-M   'P 1'
#
loop_
_entity.id
_entity.type
_entity.pdbx_description
1 polymer ?
#
loop_
_entity_poly.entity_id
_entity_poly.type
_entity_poly.pdbx_seq_one_letter_code
_entity_poly.pdbx_strand_id
1 'polypeptide(L)'
;MAATKKAGLWSDVDDVATFAHQVCEDIRESDTRALHDRLTVECARRPGQMAQALMALAAWVNPDERITARLDRVERIAEAKAEHVMRARGVRV
;
A
#
# COMPACT_ATOMS: atom_id res chain seq x y z
N MET A 1 2.65 30.34 19.44
CA MET A 1 2.89 28.90 19.67
C MET A 1 3.62 28.36 18.45
N ALA A 2 4.92 28.09 18.58
CA ALA A 2 5.72 27.55 17.48
C ALA A 2 5.32 26.09 17.26
N ALA A 3 4.81 25.77 16.07
CA ALA A 3 4.61 24.40 15.65
C ALA A 3 5.99 23.73 15.60
N THR A 4 6.29 22.90 16.59
CA THR A 4 7.39 21.95 16.51
C THR A 4 7.15 21.10 15.28
N LYS A 5 7.79 21.45 14.16
CA LYS A 5 7.92 20.59 12.99
C LYS A 5 8.49 19.29 13.54
N LYS A 6 7.68 18.22 13.62
CA LYS A 6 8.13 16.91 14.11
C LYS A 6 9.20 16.43 13.13
N ALA A 7 10.45 16.78 13.41
CA ALA A 7 11.58 16.50 12.54
C ALA A 7 11.66 14.99 12.36
N GLY A 8 11.35 14.52 11.14
CA GLY A 8 11.35 13.10 10.81
C GLY A 8 9.98 12.45 10.60
N LEU A 9 8.87 13.21 10.52
CA LEU A 9 7.58 12.74 10.03
C LEU A 9 7.19 13.42 8.71
N TRP A 10 6.40 12.74 7.89
CA TRP A 10 5.63 13.40 6.84
C TRP A 10 4.57 14.30 7.47
N SER A 11 4.43 15.50 6.92
CA SER A 11 3.42 16.49 7.34
C SER A 11 2.08 16.31 6.64
N ASP A 12 2.08 15.68 5.47
CA ASP A 12 0.90 15.40 4.67
C ASP A 12 0.56 13.90 4.73
N VAL A 13 -0.71 13.58 4.88
CA VAL A 13 -1.22 12.20 4.89
C VAL A 13 -1.19 11.62 3.47
N ASP A 14 -1.36 12.45 2.44
CA ASP A 14 -1.34 11.99 1.04
C ASP A 14 0.07 11.55 0.62
N ASP A 15 1.13 12.17 1.15
CA ASP A 15 2.51 11.73 0.95
C ASP A 15 2.74 10.33 1.56
N VAL A 16 2.21 10.09 2.76
CA VAL A 16 2.29 8.79 3.45
C VAL A 16 1.58 7.72 2.63
N ALA A 17 0.36 8.02 2.17
CA ALA A 17 -0.46 7.11 1.37
C ALA A 17 0.19 6.81 0.02
N THR A 18 0.74 7.83 -0.65
CA THR A 18 1.45 7.68 -1.93
C THR A 18 2.65 6.76 -1.79
N PHE A 19 3.48 6.97 -0.75
CA PHE A 19 4.62 6.11 -0.49
C PHE A 19 4.19 4.66 -0.19
N ALA A 20 3.21 4.47 0.68
CA ALA A 20 2.68 3.15 1.01
C ALA A 20 2.13 2.43 -0.23
N HIS A 21 1.43 3.15 -1.11
CA HIS A 21 0.91 2.60 -2.36
C HIS A 21 2.04 2.18 -3.30
N GLN A 22 3.09 3.00 -3.42
CA GLN A 22 4.25 2.65 -4.24
C GLN A 22 4.93 1.38 -3.72
N VAL A 23 5.03 1.18 -2.40
CA VAL A 23 5.56 -0.08 -1.85
C VAL A 23 4.72 -1.28 -2.29
N CYS A 24 3.39 -1.16 -2.33
CA CYS A 24 2.52 -2.22 -2.83
C CYS A 24 2.73 -2.52 -4.32
N GLU A 25 2.91 -1.49 -5.16
CA GLU A 25 3.21 -1.69 -6.59
C GLU A 25 4.61 -2.31 -6.78
N ASP A 26 5.61 -1.85 -6.03
CA ASP A 26 6.98 -2.38 -6.11
C ASP A 26 7.04 -3.86 -5.71
N ILE A 27 6.20 -4.32 -4.78
CA ILE A 27 6.09 -5.76 -4.45
C ILE A 27 5.69 -6.59 -5.68
N ARG A 28 4.85 -6.03 -6.56
CA ARG A 28 4.34 -6.72 -7.75
C ARG A 28 5.33 -6.67 -8.92
N GLU A 29 6.07 -5.58 -9.03
CA GLU A 29 6.87 -5.26 -10.22
C GLU A 29 8.37 -5.46 -10.04
N SER A 30 8.87 -5.50 -8.80
CA SER A 30 10.31 -5.57 -8.48
C SER A 30 10.73 -6.87 -7.80
N ASP A 31 12.03 -7.16 -7.87
CA ASP A 31 12.64 -8.23 -7.07
C ASP A 31 12.44 -7.97 -5.56
N THR A 32 11.91 -8.98 -4.86
CA THR A 32 11.54 -8.85 -3.45
C THR A 32 12.75 -8.62 -2.53
N ARG A 33 13.94 -9.14 -2.87
CA ARG A 33 15.15 -8.93 -2.05
C ARG A 33 15.65 -7.51 -2.21
N ALA A 34 15.71 -7.00 -3.43
CA ALA A 34 16.07 -5.62 -3.69
C ALA A 34 15.11 -4.63 -2.98
N LEU A 35 13.81 -4.94 -3.00
CA LEU A 35 12.81 -4.16 -2.27
C LEU A 35 13.05 -4.19 -0.75
N HIS A 36 13.27 -5.38 -0.19
CA HIS A 36 13.57 -5.56 1.24
C HIS A 36 14.77 -4.74 1.68
N ASP A 37 15.87 -4.78 0.93
CA ASP A 37 17.11 -4.09 1.28
C ASP A 37 16.92 -2.57 1.25
N ARG A 38 16.21 -2.07 0.23
CA ARG A 38 15.82 -0.65 0.16
C ARG A 38 14.99 -0.23 1.38
N LEU A 39 13.95 -0.98 1.73
CA LEU A 39 13.08 -0.66 2.87
C LEU A 39 13.85 -0.71 4.20
N THR A 40 14.80 -1.64 4.34
CA THR A 40 15.67 -1.73 5.53
C THR A 40 16.52 -0.48 5.70
N VAL A 41 17.13 0.00 4.61
CA VAL A 41 17.91 1.25 4.61
C VAL A 41 17.02 2.44 4.98
N GLU A 42 15.80 2.50 4.46
CA GLU A 42 14.87 3.59 4.76
C GLU A 42 14.39 3.58 6.21
N CYS A 43 14.14 2.40 6.79
CA CYS A 43 13.81 2.27 8.21
C CYS A 43 14.93 2.77 9.11
N ALA A 44 16.20 2.52 8.75
CA ALA A 44 17.35 3.03 9.50
C ALA A 44 17.50 4.56 9.34
N ARG A 45 17.27 5.10 8.14
CA ARG A 45 17.48 6.52 7.84
C ARG A 45 16.35 7.42 8.34
N ARG A 46 15.10 6.96 8.22
CA ARG A 46 13.88 7.79 8.41
C ARG A 46 12.82 7.03 9.21
N PRO A 47 13.13 6.60 10.45
CA PRO A 47 12.27 5.68 11.21
C PRO A 47 10.87 6.23 11.48
N GLY A 48 10.73 7.54 11.72
CA GLY A 48 9.42 8.17 11.95
C GLY A 48 8.51 8.12 10.72
N GLN A 49 9.03 8.48 9.55
CA GLN A 49 8.32 8.36 8.27
C GLN A 49 7.98 6.90 7.98
N MET A 50 8.93 5.97 8.15
CA MET A 50 8.67 4.56 7.90
C MET A 50 7.62 3.96 8.83
N ALA A 51 7.54 4.40 10.09
CA ALA A 51 6.45 4.04 10.98
C ALA A 51 5.09 4.51 10.44
N GLN A 52 4.99 5.74 9.90
CA GLN A 52 3.76 6.23 9.26
C GLN A 52 3.39 5.39 8.04
N ALA A 53 4.36 5.02 7.20
CA ALA A 53 4.13 4.14 6.05
C ALA A 53 3.62 2.76 6.47
N LEU A 54 4.24 2.15 7.48
CA LEU A 54 3.82 0.84 8.01
C LEU A 54 2.40 0.89 8.59
N MET A 55 2.04 1.97 9.29
CA MET A 55 0.67 2.18 9.77
C MET A 55 -0.33 2.33 8.62
N ALA A 56 0.03 3.08 7.57
CA ALA A 56 -0.82 3.23 6.39
C ALA A 56 -0.99 1.89 5.64
N LEU A 57 0.09 1.11 5.49
CA LEU A 57 0.03 -0.23 4.93
C LEU A 57 -0.88 -1.14 5.75
N ALA A 58 -0.77 -1.12 7.08
CA ALA A 58 -1.62 -1.93 7.97
C ALA A 58 -3.11 -1.56 7.87
N ALA A 59 -3.45 -0.31 7.52
CA ALA A 59 -4.83 0.08 7.26
C ALA A 59 -5.41 -0.56 5.98
N TRP A 60 -4.57 -0.90 5.00
CA TRP A 60 -4.98 -1.59 3.76
C TRP A 60 -4.81 -3.12 3.85
N VAL A 61 -3.88 -3.56 4.69
CA VAL A 61 -3.43 -4.93 4.81
C VAL A 61 -3.73 -5.38 6.23
N ASN A 62 -4.86 -6.04 6.45
CA ASN A 62 -5.14 -6.65 7.75
C ASN A 62 -4.15 -7.81 7.98
N PRO A 63 -3.16 -7.68 8.90
CA PRO A 63 -2.13 -8.70 9.09
C PRO A 63 -2.68 -9.94 9.79
N ASP A 64 -3.79 -9.81 10.51
CA ASP A 64 -4.47 -10.91 11.22
C ASP A 64 -5.41 -11.70 10.30
N GLU A 65 -5.63 -11.21 9.07
CA GLU A 65 -6.42 -11.89 8.06
C GLU A 65 -5.58 -12.93 7.31
N ARG A 66 -6.10 -14.16 7.23
CA ARG A 66 -5.48 -15.23 6.44
C ARG A 66 -5.33 -14.80 4.98
N ILE A 67 -4.18 -15.13 4.37
CA ILE A 67 -3.88 -14.77 2.98
C ILE A 67 -4.95 -15.25 1.99
N THR A 68 -5.58 -16.40 2.25
CA THR A 68 -6.68 -16.94 1.44
C THR A 68 -7.90 -16.00 1.43
N ALA A 69 -8.31 -15.49 2.60
CA ALA A 69 -9.43 -14.55 2.69
C ALA A 69 -9.15 -13.23 1.97
N ARG A 70 -7.87 -12.81 1.92
CA ARG A 70 -7.45 -11.65 1.14
C ARG A 70 -7.53 -11.92 -0.36
N LEU A 71 -7.07 -13.09 -0.83
CA LEU A 71 -7.17 -13.49 -2.24
C LEU A 71 -8.63 -13.58 -2.69
N ASP A 72 -9.51 -14.22 -1.90
CA ASP A 72 -10.95 -14.30 -2.19
C ASP A 72 -11.59 -12.91 -2.29
N ARG A 73 -11.11 -11.93 -1.52
CA ARG A 73 -11.58 -10.54 -1.64
C ARG A 73 -11.06 -9.89 -2.92
N VAL A 74 -9.79 -10.08 -3.27
CA VAL A 74 -9.21 -9.53 -4.51
C VAL A 74 -9.91 -10.09 -5.74
N GLU A 75 -10.15 -11.40 -5.79
CA GLU A 75 -10.88 -12.05 -6.89
C GLU A 75 -12.28 -11.47 -7.07
N ARG A 76 -13.07 -11.36 -5.98
CA ARG A 76 -14.40 -10.75 -6.05
C ARG A 76 -14.39 -9.30 -6.54
N ILE A 77 -13.40 -8.50 -6.13
CA ILE A 77 -13.26 -7.11 -6.60
C ILE A 77 -12.90 -7.10 -8.09
N ALA A 78 -11.99 -7.97 -8.52
CA ALA A 78 -11.56 -8.09 -9.91
C ALA A 78 -12.72 -8.53 -10.82
N GLU A 79 -13.49 -9.54 -10.41
CA GLU A 79 -14.70 -10.02 -11.09
C GLU A 79 -15.73 -8.91 -11.22
N ALA A 80 -16.07 -8.21 -10.13
CA ALA A 80 -17.03 -7.11 -10.17
C ALA A 80 -16.58 -5.98 -11.11
N LYS A 81 -15.29 -5.64 -11.13
CA LYS A 81 -14.73 -4.66 -12.07
C LYS A 81 -14.76 -5.16 -13.51
N ALA A 82 -14.41 -6.42 -13.74
CA ALA A 82 -14.46 -7.04 -15.06
C ALA A 82 -15.88 -7.06 -15.61
N GLU A 83 -16.87 -7.47 -14.81
CA GLU A 83 -18.30 -7.41 -15.17
C GLU A 83 -18.73 -5.99 -15.54
N HIS A 84 -18.35 -5.00 -14.73
CA HIS A 84 -18.69 -3.60 -15.01
C HIS A 84 -18.12 -3.14 -16.36
N VAL A 85 -16.85 -3.44 -16.63
CA VAL A 85 -16.19 -3.10 -17.90
C VAL A 85 -16.82 -3.83 -19.08
N MET A 86 -17.16 -5.11 -18.93
CA MET A 86 -17.78 -5.91 -19.99
C MET A 86 -19.20 -5.41 -20.31
N ARG A 87 -20.02 -5.09 -19.30
CA ARG A 87 -21.33 -4.45 -19.49
C ARG A 87 -21.22 -3.10 -20.19
N ALA A 88 -20.27 -2.25 -19.78
CA ALA A 88 -20.03 -0.96 -20.43
C ALA A 88 -19.63 -1.09 -21.91
N ARG A 89 -19.00 -2.21 -22.28
CA ARG A 89 -18.63 -2.56 -23.67
C ARG A 89 -19.73 -3.28 -24.45
N GLY A 90 -20.91 -3.47 -23.85
CA GLY A 90 -22.03 -4.19 -24.46
C GLY A 90 -21.82 -5.71 -24.57
N VAL A 91 -20.81 -6.25 -23.87
CA VAL A 91 -20.59 -7.69 -23.77
C VAL A 91 -21.54 -8.25 -22.72
N ARG A 92 -22.28 -9.30 -23.08
CA ARG A 92 -23.17 -9.99 -22.14
C ARG A 92 -22.29 -10.84 -21.20
N VAL A 93 -22.31 -10.51 -19.92
CA VAL A 93 -21.59 -11.18 -18.82
C VAL A 93 -22.57 -11.99 -18.00
#